data_AF-A0A0H4QJN4-F1
#
_entry.id   AF-A0A0H4QJN4-F1
#
_cell.length_a   1.000
_cell.length_b   1.000
_cell.length_c   1.000
_cell.angle_alpha   90.00
_cell.angle_beta   90.00
_cell.angle_gamma   90.00
#
_symmetry.space_group_name_H-M   'P 1'
#
loop_
_entity.id
_entity.type
_entity.pdbx_description
1 polymer ?
#
loop_
_entity_poly.entity_id
_entity_poly.type
_entity_poly.pdbx_seq_one_letter_code
_entity_poly.pdbx_strand_id
1 'polypeptide(L)'
;MKKSIKYAGVAAATLLAVAPIAAPAFNGSSVAPTTANTAKATYGTASQEDAFNAFDATFKDYNNATQADFLYGATFAGLESQNRFTYSAVKLANGIVKPLHPQYQSVLNDLDVAAQLNEIVFVVVPANGESTSEWKSDMVAAGEHGGKVSYRIVGLAMSDVKDHATWSNQQLVKYFGAYQLNGHALDKTVTAKTAVSQDEIHAMNINFDTPVDGFVGEQKSDFDSNGKYPVTITDNKGNKVDAEDITSTYFNGLDAATIINGTELPKAGTVTQKMTIKFNRNEYRGAFADLDQININGQGFSGGLLSKVWDKINNSVTVTRTINVGLDNYSDSSVNGVVTTPVQDMGNNTVVTHLYDGKGNKITGRALAQGTDWFTDTKRVNNNGGEVMYRVSTNEWVKASDVSYADKTTDTDNGGDTDTPSGLTDVTALPAGSTVSLAGPAGFVYALYNLEGATANRGLAGDSAWSTDQTAKDANGNVYYRVSTNEWIMQGTGVTLN
;
A
#
# COMPACT_ATOMS: atom_id res chain seq x y z
N MET A 1 -56.87 -35.02 -47.21
CA MET A 1 -57.65 -36.18 -47.72
C MET A 1 -57.12 -37.42 -46.98
N LYS A 2 -57.81 -38.21 -46.14
CA LYS A 2 -59.21 -38.34 -45.67
C LYS A 2 -59.20 -38.69 -44.15
N LYS A 3 -60.00 -37.96 -43.36
CA LYS A 3 -60.95 -38.34 -42.25
C LYS A 3 -60.51 -39.44 -41.23
N SER A 4 -60.24 -39.14 -39.94
CA SER A 4 -61.14 -38.92 -38.77
C SER A 4 -61.87 -40.16 -38.21
N ILE A 5 -61.74 -40.45 -36.90
CA ILE A 5 -62.82 -40.56 -35.87
C ILE A 5 -62.28 -41.15 -34.54
N LYS A 6 -62.64 -40.53 -33.41
CA LYS A 6 -62.59 -41.04 -32.02
C LYS A 6 -63.95 -41.68 -31.68
N TYR A 7 -64.00 -42.77 -30.90
CA TYR A 7 -64.77 -42.92 -29.63
C TYR A 7 -64.93 -44.40 -29.17
N ALA A 8 -65.20 -44.52 -27.87
CA ALA A 8 -65.20 -45.67 -26.96
C ALA A 8 -66.28 -46.75 -27.16
N GLY A 9 -66.08 -47.91 -26.52
CA GLY A 9 -67.09 -48.95 -26.30
C GLY A 9 -66.82 -49.76 -25.02
N VAL A 10 -67.74 -49.68 -24.06
CA VAL A 10 -67.83 -50.47 -22.81
C VAL A 10 -68.53 -51.80 -23.12
N ALA A 11 -68.15 -52.90 -22.45
CA ALA A 11 -69.01 -54.06 -22.29
C ALA A 11 -68.76 -54.77 -20.95
N ALA A 12 -69.82 -54.90 -20.15
CA ALA A 12 -69.94 -55.65 -18.91
C ALA A 12 -71.00 -56.76 -19.10
N ALA A 13 -70.79 -57.95 -18.52
CA ALA A 13 -71.74 -59.05 -18.25
C ALA A 13 -70.89 -60.28 -17.81
N THR A 14 -71.17 -61.13 -16.82
CA THR A 14 -72.40 -61.52 -16.09
C THR A 14 -72.02 -62.33 -14.83
N LEU A 15 -72.89 -62.32 -13.81
CA LEU A 15 -72.72 -62.90 -12.46
C LEU A 15 -73.79 -63.99 -12.17
N LEU A 16 -73.43 -64.95 -11.28
CA LEU A 16 -74.24 -65.81 -10.39
C LEU A 16 -74.78 -67.20 -10.82
N ALA A 17 -74.43 -68.21 -10.01
CA ALA A 17 -75.26 -69.37 -9.65
C ALA A 17 -75.04 -69.82 -8.18
N VAL A 18 -76.01 -69.47 -7.31
CA VAL A 18 -76.67 -70.13 -6.14
C VAL A 18 -75.92 -71.06 -5.13
N ALA A 19 -76.17 -70.81 -3.83
CA ALA A 19 -75.69 -71.49 -2.59
C ALA A 19 -76.62 -72.64 -2.07
N PRO A 20 -76.32 -73.39 -0.96
CA PRO A 20 -76.52 -72.88 0.41
C PRO A 20 -75.57 -73.39 1.56
N ILE A 21 -75.23 -72.45 2.45
CA ILE A 21 -75.17 -72.45 3.93
C ILE A 21 -74.54 -73.65 4.71
N ALA A 22 -73.40 -73.39 5.37
CA ALA A 22 -73.14 -73.78 6.76
C ALA A 22 -72.05 -72.87 7.37
N ALA A 23 -72.33 -72.21 8.50
CA ALA A 23 -71.32 -71.60 9.39
C ALA A 23 -71.21 -72.48 10.64
N PRO A 24 -70.02 -72.64 11.27
CA PRO A 24 -69.54 -71.61 12.19
C PRO A 24 -68.02 -71.36 12.24
N ALA A 25 -67.69 -70.12 12.62
CA ALA A 25 -66.55 -69.59 13.39
C ALA A 25 -65.17 -70.28 13.36
N PHE A 26 -64.14 -69.53 12.94
CA PHE A 26 -62.80 -69.61 13.52
C PHE A 26 -62.37 -68.23 14.06
N ASN A 27 -62.20 -68.20 15.38
CA ASN A 27 -61.59 -67.13 16.17
C ASN A 27 -60.06 -67.09 15.92
N GLY A 28 -59.49 -65.91 16.12
CA GLY A 28 -58.10 -65.59 15.81
C GLY A 28 -57.02 -66.32 16.63
N SER A 29 -55.79 -66.03 16.20
CA SER A 29 -54.48 -66.39 16.75
C SER A 29 -53.88 -67.72 16.27
N SER A 30 -52.67 -67.59 15.70
CA SER A 30 -51.80 -68.59 15.04
C SER A 30 -52.29 -68.97 13.64
N VAL A 31 -51.66 -68.59 12.52
CA VAL A 31 -50.23 -68.53 12.19
C VAL A 31 -50.06 -67.39 11.17
N ALA A 32 -49.16 -66.44 11.44
CA ALA A 32 -48.78 -65.44 10.45
C ALA A 32 -47.99 -66.11 9.32
N PRO A 33 -48.28 -65.86 8.03
CA PRO A 33 -47.28 -66.04 7.00
C PRO A 33 -46.26 -64.91 7.14
N THR A 34 -45.18 -65.19 7.85
CA THR A 34 -43.99 -64.33 7.92
C THR A 34 -43.19 -64.48 6.63
N THR A 35 -43.69 -63.90 5.53
CA THR A 35 -42.92 -63.42 4.38
C THR A 35 -43.92 -62.83 3.38
N ALA A 36 -43.98 -61.50 3.31
CA ALA A 36 -44.52 -60.84 2.13
C ALA A 36 -43.50 -61.01 1.00
N ASN A 37 -43.55 -62.14 0.30
CA ASN A 37 -42.87 -62.28 -0.99
C ASN A 37 -43.69 -61.49 -2.02
N THR A 38 -43.43 -60.19 -2.12
CA THR A 38 -43.75 -59.45 -3.35
C THR A 38 -42.90 -60.02 -4.47
N ALA A 39 -43.53 -60.63 -5.47
CA ALA A 39 -42.85 -61.09 -6.67
C ALA A 39 -42.06 -59.92 -7.29
N LYS A 40 -40.73 -60.00 -7.26
CA LYS A 40 -39.82 -59.05 -7.92
C LYS A 40 -40.02 -59.22 -9.42
N ALA A 41 -40.36 -58.16 -10.15
CA ALA A 41 -40.33 -58.19 -11.60
C ALA A 41 -38.90 -58.54 -12.02
N THR A 42 -38.69 -59.73 -12.57
CA THR A 42 -37.38 -60.12 -13.08
C THR A 42 -37.24 -59.48 -14.45
N TYR A 43 -36.65 -58.28 -14.49
CA TYR A 43 -36.37 -57.58 -15.75
C TYR A 43 -35.43 -58.41 -16.62
N GLY A 44 -35.71 -58.46 -17.93
CA GLY A 44 -34.89 -59.19 -18.90
C GLY A 44 -33.49 -58.60 -19.05
N THR A 45 -32.58 -59.35 -19.69
CA THR A 45 -31.18 -58.93 -19.89
C THR A 45 -31.06 -57.64 -20.70
N ALA A 46 -31.92 -57.44 -21.70
CA ALA A 46 -31.96 -56.21 -22.49
C ALA A 46 -32.32 -54.97 -21.64
N SER A 47 -33.35 -55.05 -20.80
CA SER A 47 -33.73 -53.95 -19.91
C SER A 47 -32.65 -53.64 -18.87
N GLN A 48 -31.95 -54.66 -18.37
CA GLN A 48 -30.80 -54.48 -17.48
C GLN A 48 -29.64 -53.76 -18.18
N GLU A 49 -29.36 -54.13 -19.43
CA GLU A 49 -28.33 -53.47 -20.25
C GLU A 49 -28.68 -52.01 -20.53
N ASP A 50 -29.93 -51.72 -20.90
CA ASP A 50 -30.41 -50.35 -21.12
C ASP A 50 -30.35 -49.50 -19.84
N ALA A 51 -30.67 -50.10 -18.69
CA ALA A 51 -30.56 -49.46 -17.38
C ALA A 51 -29.10 -49.16 -16.98
N PHE A 52 -28.18 -50.08 -17.27
CA PHE A 52 -26.75 -49.80 -17.10
C PHE A 52 -26.27 -48.67 -18.01
N ASN A 53 -26.63 -48.70 -19.29
CA ASN A 53 -26.28 -47.66 -20.26
C ASN A 53 -26.84 -46.29 -19.86
N ALA A 54 -28.05 -46.24 -19.30
CA ALA A 54 -28.64 -45.01 -18.75
C ALA A 54 -27.84 -44.49 -17.56
N PHE A 55 -27.45 -45.35 -16.61
CA PHE A 55 -26.57 -44.98 -15.50
C PHE A 55 -25.22 -44.44 -15.99
N ASP A 56 -24.54 -45.16 -16.88
CA ASP A 56 -23.24 -44.77 -17.40
C ASP A 56 -23.30 -43.44 -18.17
N ALA A 57 -24.37 -43.20 -18.92
CA ALA A 57 -24.58 -41.97 -19.67
C ALA A 57 -24.91 -40.76 -18.76
N THR A 58 -25.55 -41.00 -17.60
CA THR A 58 -26.00 -39.95 -16.68
C THR A 58 -24.84 -39.21 -16.02
N PHE A 59 -23.78 -39.93 -15.66
CA PHE A 59 -22.65 -39.40 -14.91
C PHE A 59 -21.38 -39.42 -15.77
N LYS A 60 -20.82 -38.26 -16.06
CA LYS A 60 -19.60 -38.08 -16.87
C LYS A 60 -18.70 -37.03 -16.21
N ASP A 61 -17.44 -37.01 -16.61
CA ASP A 61 -16.45 -36.05 -16.09
C ASP A 61 -16.85 -34.61 -16.36
N TYR A 62 -16.68 -33.77 -15.35
CA TYR A 62 -16.78 -32.32 -15.47
C TYR A 62 -15.45 -31.78 -15.92
N ASN A 63 -15.28 -31.54 -17.22
CA ASN A 63 -14.01 -31.00 -17.72
C ASN A 63 -13.84 -29.50 -17.45
N ASN A 64 -14.95 -28.74 -17.30
CA ASN A 64 -14.95 -27.29 -17.08
C ASN A 64 -16.05 -26.88 -16.06
N ALA A 65 -15.98 -27.37 -14.82
CA ALA A 65 -16.90 -26.95 -13.76
C ALA A 65 -16.54 -25.55 -13.22
N THR A 66 -17.52 -24.81 -12.74
CA THR A 66 -17.32 -23.47 -12.16
C THR A 66 -16.86 -23.54 -10.70
N GLN A 67 -16.27 -22.46 -10.18
CA GLN A 67 -15.98 -22.32 -8.74
C GLN A 67 -17.23 -22.54 -7.88
N ALA A 68 -18.39 -22.01 -8.30
CA ALA A 68 -19.65 -22.21 -7.60
C ALA A 68 -20.06 -23.70 -7.58
N ASP A 69 -19.85 -24.45 -8.67
CA ASP A 69 -20.16 -25.88 -8.69
C ASP A 69 -19.34 -26.67 -7.67
N PHE A 70 -18.08 -26.29 -7.45
CA PHE A 70 -17.21 -26.89 -6.43
C PHE A 70 -17.65 -26.53 -5.01
N LEU A 71 -18.01 -25.26 -4.76
CA LEU A 71 -18.48 -24.81 -3.44
C LEU A 71 -19.84 -25.46 -3.06
N TYR A 72 -20.75 -25.59 -4.03
CA TYR A 72 -22.00 -26.34 -3.84
C TYR A 72 -21.72 -27.82 -3.60
N GLY A 73 -20.78 -28.43 -4.33
CA GLY A 73 -20.36 -29.80 -4.11
C GLY A 73 -19.74 -30.02 -2.72
N ALA A 74 -18.93 -29.09 -2.23
CA ALA A 74 -18.33 -29.18 -0.89
C ALA A 74 -19.39 -29.11 0.22
N THR A 75 -20.45 -28.32 -0.02
CA THR A 75 -21.63 -28.25 0.86
C THR A 75 -22.40 -29.57 0.85
N PHE A 76 -22.61 -30.15 -0.35
CA PHE A 76 -23.21 -31.48 -0.52
C PHE A 76 -22.40 -32.57 0.20
N ALA A 77 -21.08 -32.55 0.10
CA ALA A 77 -20.21 -33.49 0.81
C ALA A 77 -20.32 -33.35 2.35
N GLY A 78 -20.51 -32.13 2.87
CA GLY A 78 -20.48 -31.84 4.30
C GLY A 78 -21.79 -31.97 5.07
N LEU A 79 -22.95 -31.67 4.46
CA LEU A 79 -24.24 -31.61 5.17
C LEU A 79 -25.05 -32.90 5.10
N GLU A 80 -24.76 -33.76 4.14
CA GLU A 80 -25.62 -34.89 3.80
C GLU A 80 -24.87 -36.20 4.10
N SER A 81 -24.87 -36.60 5.38
CA SER A 81 -24.50 -37.97 5.77
C SER A 81 -25.41 -39.04 5.13
N GLN A 82 -26.44 -38.61 4.39
CA GLN A 82 -27.39 -39.41 3.62
C GLN A 82 -27.56 -38.89 2.18
N ASN A 83 -26.45 -38.57 1.48
CA ASN A 83 -26.42 -38.40 0.01
C ASN A 83 -26.77 -39.70 -0.73
N ARG A 84 -28.01 -40.15 -0.55
CA ARG A 84 -28.58 -41.42 -0.96
C ARG A 84 -29.80 -41.09 -1.78
N PHE A 85 -29.72 -41.31 -3.09
CA PHE A 85 -30.80 -40.91 -3.99
C PHE A 85 -31.26 -42.08 -4.84
N THR A 86 -32.55 -42.12 -5.11
CA THR A 86 -33.11 -42.94 -6.17
C THR A 86 -32.82 -42.28 -7.51
N TYR A 87 -32.89 -43.05 -8.60
CA TYR A 87 -32.66 -42.54 -9.96
C TYR A 87 -33.50 -41.29 -10.30
N SER A 88 -34.76 -41.26 -9.87
CA SER A 88 -35.65 -40.11 -10.08
C SER A 88 -35.26 -38.86 -9.26
N ALA A 89 -34.62 -39.04 -8.10
CA ALA A 89 -34.22 -37.97 -7.19
C ALA A 89 -32.83 -37.39 -7.52
N VAL A 90 -32.06 -38.00 -8.42
CA VAL A 90 -30.72 -37.51 -8.85
C VAL A 90 -30.77 -36.05 -9.33
N LYS A 91 -31.92 -35.58 -9.85
CA LYS A 91 -32.12 -34.19 -10.28
C LYS A 91 -32.00 -33.15 -9.16
N LEU A 92 -32.10 -33.58 -7.91
CA LEU A 92 -31.97 -32.72 -6.74
C LEU A 92 -30.50 -32.54 -6.32
N ALA A 93 -29.56 -33.27 -6.94
CA ALA A 93 -28.13 -33.11 -6.72
C ALA A 93 -27.63 -31.75 -7.29
N ASN A 94 -26.69 -31.12 -6.59
CA ASN A 94 -26.19 -29.78 -6.90
C ASN A 94 -24.67 -29.75 -7.12
N GLY A 95 -24.17 -28.68 -7.74
CA GLY A 95 -22.73 -28.49 -7.97
C GLY A 95 -22.13 -29.55 -8.89
N ILE A 96 -20.94 -30.05 -8.57
CA ILE A 96 -20.27 -31.06 -9.41
C ILE A 96 -20.91 -32.46 -9.36
N VAL A 97 -21.82 -32.75 -8.43
CA VAL A 97 -22.46 -34.08 -8.34
C VAL A 97 -23.75 -34.20 -9.15
N LYS A 98 -24.22 -33.12 -9.79
CA LYS A 98 -25.41 -33.14 -10.65
C LYS A 98 -25.18 -33.98 -11.92
N PRO A 99 -26.22 -34.44 -12.63
CA PRO A 99 -26.06 -35.04 -13.96
C PRO A 99 -25.73 -33.99 -15.03
N LEU A 100 -24.82 -34.32 -15.95
CA LEU A 100 -24.44 -33.42 -17.06
C LEU A 100 -25.32 -33.53 -18.31
N HIS A 101 -26.12 -34.60 -18.45
CA HIS A 101 -26.86 -34.86 -19.69
C HIS A 101 -28.39 -34.73 -19.52
N PRO A 102 -29.08 -33.78 -20.21
CA PRO A 102 -30.53 -33.59 -20.11
C PRO A 102 -31.38 -34.74 -20.69
N GLN A 103 -30.92 -35.43 -21.73
CA GLN A 103 -31.73 -36.46 -22.42
C GLN A 103 -32.09 -37.70 -21.57
N TYR A 104 -31.42 -37.90 -20.42
CA TYR A 104 -31.70 -38.98 -19.46
C TYR A 104 -32.34 -38.47 -18.16
N GLN A 105 -32.63 -37.17 -18.08
CA GLN A 105 -33.45 -36.60 -17.00
C GLN A 105 -34.94 -36.93 -17.20
N SER A 106 -35.37 -37.42 -18.36
CA SER A 106 -36.77 -37.79 -18.58
C SER A 106 -37.04 -39.22 -18.14
N VAL A 107 -37.63 -39.39 -16.96
CA VAL A 107 -38.26 -40.66 -16.47
C VAL A 107 -39.40 -41.15 -17.38
N LEU A 108 -39.75 -40.40 -18.43
CA LEU A 108 -40.81 -40.72 -19.38
C LEU A 108 -40.31 -41.38 -20.66
N ASN A 109 -38.98 -41.50 -20.84
CA ASN A 109 -38.42 -42.07 -22.07
C ASN A 109 -38.43 -43.61 -22.08
N ASP A 110 -38.33 -44.23 -20.90
CA ASP A 110 -38.47 -45.67 -20.69
C ASP A 110 -38.88 -45.94 -19.23
N LEU A 111 -40.14 -46.35 -19.04
CA LEU A 111 -40.75 -46.53 -17.72
C LEU A 111 -40.17 -47.75 -16.99
N ASP A 112 -39.77 -48.79 -17.72
CA ASP A 112 -39.26 -50.03 -17.15
C ASP A 112 -37.82 -49.83 -16.65
N VAL A 113 -36.98 -49.13 -17.43
CA VAL A 113 -35.62 -48.73 -17.01
C VAL A 113 -35.67 -47.82 -15.78
N ALA A 114 -36.56 -46.82 -15.77
CA ALA A 114 -36.71 -45.92 -14.63
C ALA A 114 -37.25 -46.64 -13.38
N ALA A 115 -38.20 -47.56 -13.53
CA ALA A 115 -38.70 -48.37 -12.42
C ALA A 115 -37.59 -49.26 -11.83
N GLN A 116 -36.81 -49.91 -12.69
CA GLN A 116 -35.70 -50.77 -12.28
C GLN A 116 -34.60 -50.00 -11.53
N LEU A 117 -34.17 -48.84 -12.04
CA LEU A 117 -33.15 -48.02 -11.38
C LEU A 117 -33.64 -47.34 -10.09
N ASN A 118 -34.95 -47.16 -9.91
CA ASN A 118 -35.52 -46.64 -8.66
C ASN A 118 -35.56 -47.68 -7.53
N GLU A 119 -35.33 -48.97 -7.82
CA GLU A 119 -35.10 -50.00 -6.79
C GLU A 119 -33.68 -49.95 -6.21
N ILE A 120 -32.82 -49.08 -6.75
CA ILE A 120 -31.41 -48.95 -6.41
C ILE A 120 -31.19 -47.61 -5.69
N VAL A 121 -30.38 -47.64 -4.64
CA VAL A 121 -29.93 -46.44 -3.95
C VAL A 121 -28.54 -46.08 -4.46
N PHE A 122 -28.41 -44.90 -5.03
CA PHE A 122 -27.11 -44.37 -5.43
C PHE A 122 -26.52 -43.57 -4.27
N VAL A 123 -25.26 -43.86 -3.97
CA VAL A 123 -24.48 -43.16 -2.95
C VAL A 123 -23.25 -42.54 -3.57
N VAL A 124 -22.82 -41.40 -3.03
CA VAL A 124 -21.59 -40.73 -3.44
C VAL A 124 -20.53 -40.89 -2.35
N VAL A 125 -19.34 -41.30 -2.75
CA VAL A 125 -18.17 -41.46 -1.88
C VAL A 125 -16.91 -40.88 -2.53
N PRO A 126 -15.92 -40.45 -1.75
CA PRO A 126 -14.61 -40.07 -2.29
C PRO A 126 -13.97 -41.22 -3.07
N ALA A 127 -13.28 -40.92 -4.18
CA ALA A 127 -12.72 -41.96 -5.04
C ALA A 127 -11.52 -42.70 -4.40
N ASN A 128 -10.77 -42.02 -3.53
CA ASN A 128 -9.48 -42.48 -3.00
C ASN A 128 -9.54 -43.04 -1.57
N GLY A 129 -10.75 -43.22 -1.01
CA GLY A 129 -10.91 -43.72 0.36
C GLY A 129 -10.57 -42.72 1.48
N GLU A 130 -10.25 -41.48 1.14
CA GLU A 130 -10.14 -40.34 2.05
C GLU A 130 -11.44 -40.10 2.82
N SER A 131 -11.38 -39.48 3.99
CA SER A 131 -12.58 -39.15 4.76
C SER A 131 -13.43 -38.09 4.05
N THR A 132 -14.73 -38.04 4.35
CA THR A 132 -15.62 -36.99 3.84
C THR A 132 -15.13 -35.57 4.17
N SER A 133 -14.42 -35.39 5.28
CA SER A 133 -13.87 -34.08 5.67
C SER A 133 -12.68 -33.68 4.81
N GLU A 134 -11.79 -34.62 4.49
CA GLU A 134 -10.66 -34.39 3.58
C GLU A 134 -11.18 -34.11 2.17
N TRP A 135 -12.10 -34.94 1.67
CA TRP A 135 -12.72 -34.72 0.37
C TRP A 135 -13.39 -33.36 0.27
N LYS A 136 -14.13 -32.93 1.30
CA LYS A 136 -14.71 -31.58 1.36
C LYS A 136 -13.63 -30.49 1.28
N SER A 137 -12.53 -30.65 2.03
CA SER A 137 -11.42 -29.70 2.00
C SER A 137 -10.83 -29.59 0.60
N ASP A 138 -10.64 -30.72 -0.08
CA ASP A 138 -10.11 -30.78 -1.43
C ASP A 138 -11.07 -30.14 -2.45
N MET A 139 -12.39 -30.29 -2.26
CA MET A 139 -13.39 -29.63 -3.09
C MET A 139 -13.40 -28.11 -2.90
N VAL A 140 -13.25 -27.62 -1.66
CA VAL A 140 -13.12 -26.17 -1.40
C VAL A 140 -11.83 -25.65 -2.02
N ALA A 141 -10.71 -26.33 -1.76
CA ALA A 141 -9.40 -25.95 -2.29
C ALA A 141 -9.39 -25.93 -3.82
N ALA A 142 -9.94 -26.95 -4.49
CA ALA A 142 -10.05 -26.96 -5.94
C ALA A 142 -10.96 -25.83 -6.45
N GLY A 143 -12.06 -25.52 -5.76
CA GLY A 143 -12.92 -24.38 -6.10
C GLY A 143 -12.22 -23.02 -5.97
N GLU A 144 -11.35 -22.86 -4.97
CA GLU A 144 -10.62 -21.61 -4.70
C GLU A 144 -9.36 -21.44 -5.58
N HIS A 145 -8.63 -22.53 -5.82
CA HIS A 145 -7.29 -22.51 -6.42
C HIS A 145 -7.21 -23.16 -7.80
N GLY A 146 -8.33 -23.67 -8.32
CA GLY A 146 -8.28 -24.54 -9.49
C GLY A 146 -7.81 -25.95 -9.12
N GLY A 147 -8.04 -26.92 -10.02
CA GLY A 147 -7.61 -28.29 -9.81
C GLY A 147 -8.69 -29.31 -10.16
N LYS A 148 -8.56 -30.50 -9.57
CA LYS A 148 -9.48 -31.61 -9.82
C LYS A 148 -9.81 -32.38 -8.55
N VAL A 149 -11.01 -32.90 -8.49
CA VAL A 149 -11.46 -33.86 -7.48
C VAL A 149 -12.13 -35.04 -8.17
N SER A 150 -12.00 -36.23 -7.59
CA SER A 150 -12.64 -37.44 -8.10
C SER A 150 -13.51 -38.07 -7.03
N TYR A 151 -14.68 -38.57 -7.44
CA TYR A 151 -15.61 -39.24 -6.55
C TYR A 151 -16.26 -40.42 -7.27
N ARG A 152 -16.78 -41.37 -6.51
CA ARG A 152 -17.51 -42.53 -7.02
C ARG A 152 -19.00 -42.37 -6.77
N ILE A 153 -19.78 -42.75 -7.76
CA ILE A 153 -21.22 -42.95 -7.65
C ILE A 153 -21.45 -44.46 -7.69
N VAL A 154 -21.98 -45.00 -6.60
CA VAL A 154 -22.17 -46.44 -6.42
C VAL A 154 -23.65 -46.73 -6.21
N GLY A 155 -24.23 -47.59 -7.05
CA GLY A 155 -25.56 -48.14 -6.88
C GLY A 155 -25.53 -49.33 -5.93
N LEU A 156 -26.32 -49.27 -4.86
CA LEU A 156 -26.47 -50.33 -3.86
C LEU A 156 -27.91 -50.82 -3.83
N ALA A 157 -28.11 -52.08 -3.43
CA ALA A 157 -29.44 -52.61 -3.24
C ALA A 157 -30.16 -51.83 -2.12
N MET A 158 -31.40 -51.42 -2.38
CA MET A 158 -32.22 -50.69 -1.41
C MET A 158 -32.37 -51.44 -0.08
N SER A 159 -32.44 -52.77 -0.10
CA SER A 159 -32.49 -53.61 1.10
C SER A 159 -31.28 -53.41 2.00
N ASP A 160 -30.08 -53.44 1.42
CA ASP A 160 -28.83 -53.37 2.15
C ASP A 160 -28.66 -52.00 2.83
N VAL A 161 -29.05 -50.94 2.12
CA VAL A 161 -29.00 -49.57 2.63
C VAL A 161 -30.07 -49.31 3.70
N LYS A 162 -31.28 -49.86 3.52
CA LYS A 162 -32.40 -49.71 4.46
C LYS A 162 -32.09 -50.27 5.83
N ASP A 163 -31.45 -51.44 5.89
CA ASP A 163 -31.10 -52.09 7.15
C ASP A 163 -29.88 -51.45 7.85
N HIS A 164 -29.18 -50.54 7.15
CA HIS A 164 -27.97 -49.84 7.61
C HIS A 164 -28.13 -48.31 7.49
N ALA A 165 -29.30 -47.80 7.89
CA ALA A 165 -29.67 -46.38 7.75
C ALA A 165 -28.68 -45.40 8.42
N THR A 166 -27.99 -45.81 9.48
CA THR A 166 -27.04 -44.98 10.25
C THR A 166 -25.60 -45.04 9.76
N TRP A 167 -25.28 -45.94 8.82
CA TRP A 167 -23.93 -46.08 8.29
C TRP A 167 -23.56 -44.92 7.37
N SER A 168 -22.29 -44.53 7.36
CA SER A 168 -21.79 -43.61 6.35
C SER A 168 -21.79 -44.27 4.97
N ASN A 169 -21.86 -43.47 3.91
CA ASN A 169 -21.76 -43.98 2.53
C ASN A 169 -20.47 -44.79 2.31
N GLN A 170 -19.37 -44.42 2.97
CA GLN A 170 -18.11 -45.15 2.89
C GLN A 170 -18.17 -46.52 3.57
N GLN A 171 -18.86 -46.63 4.71
CA GLN A 171 -19.11 -47.91 5.36
C GLN A 171 -19.97 -48.80 4.44
N LEU A 172 -21.04 -48.25 3.85
CA LEU A 172 -21.89 -49.01 2.92
C LEU A 172 -21.09 -49.55 1.72
N VAL A 173 -20.31 -48.71 1.03
CA VAL A 173 -19.52 -49.13 -0.14
C VAL A 173 -18.36 -50.07 0.23
N LYS A 174 -17.86 -50.02 1.47
CA LYS A 174 -16.82 -50.93 1.96
C LYS A 174 -17.34 -52.35 2.20
N TYR A 175 -18.57 -52.48 2.70
CA TYR A 175 -19.15 -53.76 3.10
C TYR A 175 -20.06 -54.39 2.03
N PHE A 176 -20.69 -53.58 1.19
CA PHE A 176 -21.58 -54.04 0.12
C PHE A 176 -20.93 -53.83 -1.25
N GLY A 177 -21.01 -54.86 -2.09
CA GLY A 177 -20.63 -54.75 -3.50
C GLY A 177 -21.63 -53.91 -4.29
N ALA A 178 -21.16 -53.26 -5.35
CA ALA A 178 -22.04 -52.51 -6.26
C ALA A 178 -23.08 -53.44 -6.92
N TYR A 179 -24.30 -52.94 -7.05
CA TYR A 179 -25.40 -53.64 -7.69
C TYR A 179 -25.05 -53.96 -9.14
N GLN A 180 -25.39 -55.17 -9.59
CA GLN A 180 -25.06 -55.66 -10.93
C GLN A 180 -26.27 -55.59 -11.84
N LEU A 181 -26.11 -55.03 -13.04
CA LEU A 181 -27.09 -55.08 -14.13
C LEU A 181 -26.43 -55.74 -15.34
N ASN A 182 -26.96 -56.88 -15.78
CA ASN A 182 -26.39 -57.66 -16.88
C ASN A 182 -24.87 -57.96 -16.70
N GLY A 183 -24.41 -58.14 -15.46
CA GLY A 183 -22.99 -58.37 -15.14
C GLY A 183 -22.13 -57.10 -15.08
N HIS A 184 -22.72 -55.92 -15.27
CA HIS A 184 -22.06 -54.63 -15.09
C HIS A 184 -22.32 -54.07 -13.69
N ALA A 185 -21.24 -53.70 -13.00
CA ALA A 185 -21.31 -53.04 -11.70
C ALA A 185 -21.77 -51.59 -11.86
N LEU A 186 -22.75 -51.17 -11.07
CA LEU A 186 -23.14 -49.76 -10.92
C LEU A 186 -22.14 -49.04 -10.01
N ASP A 187 -20.94 -48.83 -10.52
CA ASP A 187 -19.86 -48.17 -9.79
C ASP A 187 -19.05 -47.35 -10.79
N LYS A 188 -19.13 -46.03 -10.64
CA LYS A 188 -18.52 -45.12 -11.59
C LYS A 188 -17.74 -44.04 -10.89
N THR A 189 -16.46 -43.93 -11.24
CA THR A 189 -15.64 -42.78 -10.89
C THR A 189 -15.92 -41.63 -11.85
N VAL A 190 -16.16 -40.46 -11.29
CA VAL A 190 -16.32 -39.19 -12.00
C VAL A 190 -15.22 -38.25 -11.52
N THR A 191 -14.58 -37.55 -12.45
CA THR A 191 -13.61 -36.50 -12.16
C THR A 191 -14.22 -35.16 -12.51
N ALA A 192 -14.17 -34.22 -11.58
CA ALA A 192 -14.47 -32.82 -11.84
C ALA A 192 -13.20 -31.98 -11.84
N LYS A 193 -13.08 -31.13 -12.84
CA LYS A 193 -11.99 -30.18 -13.04
C LYS A 193 -12.57 -28.77 -13.04
N THR A 194 -11.87 -27.87 -12.38
CA THR A 194 -12.08 -26.44 -12.49
C THR A 194 -10.76 -25.80 -12.84
N ALA A 195 -10.78 -24.95 -13.86
CA ALA A 195 -9.66 -24.09 -14.20
C ALA A 195 -10.04 -22.70 -13.69
N VAL A 196 -9.64 -22.40 -12.45
CA VAL A 196 -9.64 -21.02 -11.98
C VAL A 196 -8.38 -20.39 -12.59
N SER A 197 -8.55 -19.37 -13.43
CA SER A 197 -7.42 -18.53 -13.85
C SER A 197 -6.99 -17.69 -12.64
N GLN A 198 -6.12 -18.24 -11.81
CA GLN A 198 -5.24 -17.53 -10.88
C GLN A 198 -3.97 -17.28 -11.72
N ASP A 199 -3.42 -16.11 -12.00
CA ASP A 199 -3.35 -14.84 -11.31
C ASP A 199 -2.91 -14.98 -9.84
N GLU A 200 -2.07 -15.99 -9.58
CA GLU A 200 -1.32 -16.19 -8.34
C GLU A 200 -0.37 -15.02 -8.06
N ILE A 201 -0.48 -14.47 -6.86
CA ILE A 201 0.53 -13.58 -6.30
C ILE A 201 1.68 -14.46 -5.84
N HIS A 202 2.72 -14.62 -6.66
CA HIS A 202 3.92 -15.37 -6.29
C HIS A 202 5.08 -14.44 -5.87
N ALA A 203 5.00 -13.14 -6.19
CA ALA A 203 6.01 -12.17 -5.78
C ALA A 203 5.42 -10.89 -5.18
N MET A 204 6.17 -10.29 -4.26
CA MET A 204 5.93 -8.94 -3.73
C MET A 204 7.05 -7.99 -4.11
N ASN A 205 6.73 -6.73 -4.35
CA ASN A 205 7.67 -5.65 -4.60
C ASN A 205 7.53 -4.60 -3.49
N ILE A 206 8.59 -4.38 -2.71
CA ILE A 206 8.67 -3.39 -1.65
C ILE A 206 9.68 -2.32 -2.09
N ASN A 207 9.22 -1.09 -2.24
CA ASN A 207 10.07 0.03 -2.63
C ASN A 207 10.00 1.17 -1.62
N PHE A 208 11.15 1.73 -1.29
CA PHE A 208 11.33 2.86 -0.37
C PHE A 208 12.65 3.58 -0.65
N ASP A 209 12.67 4.89 -0.41
CA ASP A 209 13.88 5.69 -0.58
C ASP A 209 14.95 5.32 0.44
N THR A 210 16.19 5.14 -0.03
CA THR A 210 17.39 4.95 0.79
C THR A 210 18.66 5.21 -0.04
N PRO A 211 19.63 6.00 0.45
CA PRO A 211 19.58 6.77 1.68
C PRO A 211 18.60 7.96 1.55
N VAL A 212 18.09 8.43 2.69
CA VAL A 212 17.34 9.69 2.81
C VAL A 212 18.11 10.69 3.67
N ASP A 213 17.80 11.96 3.55
CA ASP A 213 18.43 13.02 4.34
C ASP A 213 17.53 13.39 5.54
N GLY A 214 18.18 13.67 6.67
CA GLY A 214 17.55 14.21 7.88
C GLY A 214 18.48 15.14 8.65
N PHE A 215 18.00 15.71 9.76
CA PHE A 215 18.78 16.63 10.59
C PHE A 215 18.70 16.32 12.09
N VAL A 216 19.70 16.78 12.86
CA VAL A 216 19.67 16.66 14.33
C VAL A 216 18.44 17.37 14.89
N GLY A 217 17.67 16.68 15.74
CA GLY A 217 16.41 17.18 16.31
C GLY A 217 15.17 16.86 15.46
N GLU A 218 15.31 16.30 14.25
CA GLU A 218 14.15 15.90 13.45
C GLU A 218 13.39 14.75 14.12
N GLN A 219 12.06 14.80 14.07
CA GLN A 219 11.23 13.77 14.69
C GLN A 219 11.33 12.48 13.89
N LYS A 220 11.52 11.36 14.58
CA LYS A 220 11.57 10.03 13.94
C LYS A 220 10.25 9.68 13.24
N SER A 221 9.12 10.24 13.68
CA SER A 221 7.82 10.07 13.02
C SER A 221 7.81 10.55 11.58
N ASP A 222 8.67 11.50 11.21
CA ASP A 222 8.77 12.00 9.83
C ASP A 222 9.35 10.95 8.87
N PHE A 223 10.00 9.91 9.40
CA PHE A 223 10.57 8.80 8.64
C PHE A 223 9.72 7.53 8.67
N ASP A 224 8.64 7.51 9.46
CA ASP A 224 7.73 6.38 9.51
C ASP A 224 6.91 6.26 8.21
N SER A 225 6.17 5.16 8.05
CA SER A 225 5.47 4.82 6.80
C SER A 225 4.46 5.87 6.32
N ASN A 226 3.89 6.65 7.25
CA ASN A 226 2.96 7.75 6.97
C ASN A 226 3.65 9.12 6.93
N GLY A 227 4.97 9.17 7.13
CA GLY A 227 5.75 10.39 7.13
C GLY A 227 6.16 10.84 5.73
N LYS A 228 7.28 11.54 5.64
CA LYS A 228 7.84 12.11 4.41
C LYS A 228 8.39 11.05 3.45
N TYR A 229 8.77 9.88 3.97
CA TYR A 229 9.44 8.82 3.21
C TYR A 229 8.64 7.51 3.30
N PRO A 230 7.54 7.37 2.54
CA PRO A 230 6.66 6.21 2.63
C PRO A 230 7.31 4.94 2.08
N VAL A 231 6.73 3.79 2.46
CA VAL A 231 7.04 2.48 1.87
C VAL A 231 5.89 2.10 0.94
N THR A 232 6.21 1.69 -0.28
CA THR A 232 5.22 1.22 -1.26
C THR A 232 5.34 -0.28 -1.43
N ILE A 233 4.20 -0.97 -1.47
CA ILE A 233 4.14 -2.43 -1.56
C ILE A 233 3.13 -2.80 -2.65
N THR A 234 3.57 -3.62 -3.60
CA THR A 234 2.73 -4.14 -4.68
C THR A 234 2.97 -5.62 -4.89
N ASP A 235 1.97 -6.31 -5.46
CA ASP A 235 2.14 -7.68 -5.93
C ASP A 235 2.91 -7.74 -7.27
N ASN A 236 3.08 -8.94 -7.81
CA ASN A 236 3.69 -9.20 -9.11
C ASN A 236 2.94 -8.58 -10.31
N LYS A 237 1.71 -8.12 -10.12
CA LYS A 237 0.88 -7.48 -11.15
C LYS A 237 0.79 -5.96 -10.97
N GLY A 238 1.39 -5.44 -9.92
CA GLY A 238 1.34 -4.02 -9.59
C GLY A 238 0.11 -3.60 -8.78
N ASN A 239 -0.71 -4.54 -8.29
CA ASN A 239 -1.79 -4.20 -7.37
C ASN A 239 -1.20 -3.82 -6.02
N LYS A 240 -1.80 -2.82 -5.36
CA LYS A 240 -1.39 -2.39 -4.03
C LYS A 240 -1.62 -3.50 -3.00
N VAL A 241 -0.64 -3.69 -2.11
CA VAL A 241 -0.75 -4.56 -0.93
C VAL A 241 -0.64 -3.69 0.31
N ASP A 242 -1.62 -3.75 1.18
CA ASP A 242 -1.65 -2.96 2.41
C ASP A 242 -0.98 -3.73 3.57
N ALA A 243 -0.08 -3.07 4.28
CA ALA A 243 0.49 -3.59 5.52
C ALA A 243 -0.55 -3.46 6.65
N GLU A 244 -0.58 -4.45 7.54
CA GLU A 244 -1.31 -4.35 8.82
C GLU A 244 -0.65 -3.31 9.72
N ASP A 245 0.69 -3.34 9.77
CA ASP A 245 1.49 -2.44 10.58
C ASP A 245 2.91 -2.31 10.00
N ILE A 246 3.54 -1.15 10.19
CA ILE A 246 4.95 -0.92 9.86
C ILE A 246 5.60 -0.27 11.08
N THR A 247 6.43 -1.05 11.78
CA THR A 247 7.14 -0.58 12.97
C THR A 247 8.58 -0.21 12.63
N SER A 248 9.03 0.94 13.15
CA SER A 248 10.39 1.45 12.96
C SER A 248 11.22 1.32 14.24
N THR A 249 12.47 0.86 14.12
CA THR A 249 13.49 0.99 15.16
C THR A 249 14.72 1.68 14.59
N TYR A 250 15.27 2.65 15.32
CA TYR A 250 16.35 3.50 14.85
C TYR A 250 17.65 3.18 15.59
N PHE A 251 18.75 3.16 14.86
CA PHE A 251 20.07 2.81 15.38
C PHE A 251 21.12 3.84 14.96
N ASN A 252 22.07 4.13 15.83
CA ASN A 252 23.25 4.90 15.47
C ASN A 252 24.17 4.05 14.59
N GLY A 253 24.64 4.61 13.47
CA GLY A 253 25.54 3.94 12.54
C GLY A 253 24.86 2.93 11.63
N LEU A 254 25.67 2.16 10.91
CA LEU A 254 25.23 1.15 9.92
C LEU A 254 25.16 -0.28 10.50
N ASP A 255 25.72 -0.51 11.68
CA ASP A 255 25.83 -1.85 12.28
C ASP A 255 24.56 -2.30 13.03
N ALA A 256 23.57 -1.41 13.16
CA ALA A 256 22.36 -1.62 13.94
C ALA A 256 22.62 -2.10 15.38
N ALA A 257 23.75 -1.68 15.99
CA ALA A 257 24.14 -2.15 17.33
C ALA A 257 23.57 -1.28 18.46
N THR A 258 23.45 0.04 18.25
CA THR A 258 23.07 1.00 19.30
C THR A 258 21.73 1.65 19.00
N ILE A 259 20.69 1.30 19.76
CA ILE A 259 19.32 1.84 19.58
C ILE A 259 19.24 3.31 20.00
N ILE A 260 18.44 4.09 19.26
CA ILE A 260 18.05 5.48 19.58
C ILE A 260 16.66 5.47 20.23
N ASN A 261 16.62 5.66 21.56
CA ASN A 261 15.38 5.62 22.33
C ASN A 261 14.58 6.94 22.32
N GLY A 262 15.23 8.10 22.17
CA GLY A 262 14.56 9.41 22.11
C GLY A 262 13.68 9.57 20.87
N THR A 263 12.72 10.48 20.89
CA THR A 263 11.76 10.68 19.77
C THR A 263 12.39 11.33 18.54
N GLU A 264 13.56 11.96 18.70
CA GLU A 264 14.27 12.72 17.66
C GLU A 264 15.61 12.07 17.27
N LEU A 265 16.16 12.50 16.12
CA LEU A 265 17.51 12.15 15.69
C LEU A 265 18.55 12.92 16.54
N PRO A 266 19.41 12.23 17.33
CA PRO A 266 20.14 12.89 18.42
C PRO A 266 21.45 13.57 18.01
N LYS A 267 22.05 13.18 16.88
CA LYS A 267 23.36 13.68 16.45
C LYS A 267 23.57 13.47 14.95
N ALA A 268 24.48 14.26 14.38
CA ALA A 268 24.88 14.13 12.99
C ALA A 268 25.64 12.81 12.75
N GLY A 269 25.58 12.32 11.52
CA GLY A 269 26.16 11.05 11.07
C GLY A 269 25.11 10.14 10.44
N THR A 270 25.42 8.85 10.35
CA THR A 270 24.51 7.88 9.75
C THR A 270 23.60 7.25 10.79
N VAL A 271 22.31 7.16 10.50
CA VAL A 271 21.32 6.42 11.28
C VAL A 271 20.74 5.31 10.42
N THR A 272 20.57 4.12 10.99
CA THR A 272 19.85 3.02 10.34
C THR A 272 18.44 2.93 10.91
N GLN A 273 17.43 3.03 10.05
CA GLN A 273 16.05 2.72 10.38
C GLN A 273 15.75 1.29 9.94
N LYS A 274 15.49 0.40 10.89
CA LYS A 274 14.98 -0.96 10.64
C LYS A 274 13.46 -0.91 10.67
N MET A 275 12.84 -1.26 9.55
CA MET A 275 11.38 -1.31 9.41
C MET A 275 10.93 -2.77 9.37
N THR A 276 9.96 -3.12 10.22
CA THR A 276 9.29 -4.44 10.18
C THR A 276 7.88 -4.23 9.67
N ILE A 277 7.63 -4.73 8.45
CA ILE A 277 6.37 -4.64 7.73
C ILE A 277 5.59 -5.92 8.03
N LYS A 278 4.47 -5.80 8.73
CA LYS A 278 3.61 -6.93 9.08
C LYS A 278 2.37 -6.93 8.19
N PHE A 279 1.96 -8.11 7.74
CA PHE A 279 0.76 -8.26 6.92
C PHE A 279 -0.30 -9.08 7.64
N ASN A 280 -1.56 -8.73 7.40
CA ASN A 280 -2.70 -9.44 8.00
C ASN A 280 -2.78 -10.86 7.43
N ARG A 281 -2.57 -11.86 8.29
CA ARG A 281 -2.59 -13.28 7.90
C ARG A 281 -3.95 -13.69 7.34
N ASN A 282 -5.06 -13.18 7.85
CA ASN A 282 -6.39 -13.61 7.39
C ASN A 282 -6.70 -13.04 5.99
N GLU A 283 -6.24 -11.82 5.71
CA GLU A 283 -6.42 -11.16 4.43
C GLU A 283 -5.54 -11.75 3.33
N TYR A 284 -4.25 -11.98 3.63
CA TYR A 284 -3.26 -12.43 2.64
C TYR A 284 -2.92 -13.92 2.72
N ARG A 285 -3.74 -14.72 3.41
CA ARG A 285 -3.45 -16.15 3.68
C ARG A 285 -3.24 -16.98 2.42
N GLY A 286 -4.06 -16.73 1.39
CA GLY A 286 -3.92 -17.37 0.07
C GLY A 286 -2.82 -16.72 -0.77
N ALA A 287 -2.77 -15.39 -0.78
CA ALA A 287 -1.80 -14.62 -1.56
C ALA A 287 -0.33 -14.88 -1.18
N PHE A 288 -0.03 -15.21 0.08
CA PHE A 288 1.34 -15.53 0.51
C PHE A 288 1.60 -17.02 0.71
N ALA A 289 0.63 -17.89 0.43
CA ALA A 289 0.83 -19.33 0.51
C ALA A 289 1.94 -19.78 -0.45
N ASP A 290 1.94 -19.19 -1.65
CA ASP A 290 2.82 -19.51 -2.78
C ASP A 290 3.86 -18.42 -3.07
N LEU A 291 4.07 -17.49 -2.12
CA LEU A 291 5.08 -16.44 -2.26
C LEU A 291 6.48 -17.07 -2.34
N ASP A 292 7.13 -16.94 -3.49
CA ASP A 292 8.45 -17.50 -3.78
C ASP A 292 9.54 -16.44 -3.98
N GLN A 293 9.14 -15.17 -4.11
CA GLN A 293 10.05 -14.06 -4.32
C GLN A 293 9.57 -12.77 -3.63
N ILE A 294 10.51 -12.02 -3.06
CA ILE A 294 10.30 -10.64 -2.63
C ILE A 294 11.38 -9.78 -3.28
N ASN A 295 10.97 -8.70 -3.94
CA ASN A 295 11.86 -7.69 -4.46
C ASN A 295 11.90 -6.51 -3.49
N ILE A 296 13.09 -6.08 -3.08
CA ILE A 296 13.30 -4.92 -2.23
C ILE A 296 14.13 -3.91 -3.02
N ASN A 297 13.55 -2.74 -3.36
CA ASN A 297 14.19 -1.73 -4.21
C ASN A 297 14.78 -2.32 -5.50
N GLY A 298 14.03 -3.22 -6.14
CA GLY A 298 14.42 -3.92 -7.37
C GLY A 298 15.39 -5.10 -7.18
N GLN A 299 15.89 -5.36 -5.96
CA GLN A 299 16.72 -6.53 -5.66
C GLN A 299 15.87 -7.73 -5.26
N GLY A 300 15.97 -8.84 -5.99
CA GLY A 300 15.16 -10.03 -5.76
C GLY A 300 15.74 -11.00 -4.72
N PHE A 301 14.87 -11.47 -3.83
CA PHE A 301 15.14 -12.47 -2.80
C PHE A 301 14.21 -13.66 -3.02
N SER A 302 14.76 -14.79 -3.42
CA SER A 302 14.01 -16.02 -3.69
C SER A 302 14.72 -17.25 -3.13
N GLY A 303 14.02 -18.39 -3.10
CA GLY A 303 14.55 -19.66 -2.60
C GLY A 303 15.11 -19.55 -1.19
N GLY A 304 16.34 -20.03 -0.96
CA GLY A 304 16.98 -19.97 0.35
C GLY A 304 17.31 -18.56 0.87
N LEU A 305 17.32 -17.53 0.00
CA LEU A 305 17.52 -16.14 0.40
C LEU A 305 16.23 -15.47 0.86
N LEU A 306 15.07 -15.97 0.41
CA LEU A 306 13.77 -15.45 0.81
C LEU A 306 13.59 -15.51 2.34
N SER A 307 14.00 -16.61 2.98
CA SER A 307 13.90 -16.78 4.43
C SER A 307 14.76 -15.81 5.25
N LYS A 308 15.69 -15.08 4.61
CA LYS A 308 16.45 -14.01 5.28
C LYS A 308 15.68 -12.70 5.42
N VAL A 309 14.70 -12.48 4.55
CA VAL A 309 13.90 -11.24 4.51
C VAL A 309 12.46 -11.49 4.93
N TRP A 310 11.93 -12.69 4.67
CA TRP A 310 10.56 -13.10 4.98
C TRP A 310 10.49 -13.98 6.22
N ASP A 311 9.80 -13.49 7.24
CA ASP A 311 9.42 -14.26 8.41
C ASP A 311 8.01 -14.83 8.21
N LYS A 312 7.96 -16.09 7.75
CA LYS A 312 6.70 -16.82 7.50
C LYS A 312 5.87 -17.04 8.78
N ILE A 313 6.51 -17.07 9.96
CA ILE A 313 5.83 -17.30 11.24
C ILE A 313 5.06 -16.04 11.61
N ASN A 314 5.72 -14.88 11.53
CA ASN A 314 5.12 -13.60 11.90
C ASN A 314 4.42 -12.89 10.73
N ASN A 315 4.50 -13.45 9.51
CA ASN A 315 3.94 -12.88 8.29
C ASN A 315 4.48 -11.45 8.04
N SER A 316 5.80 -11.30 8.14
CA SER A 316 6.45 -10.00 8.09
C SER A 316 7.74 -9.98 7.27
N VAL A 317 8.05 -8.80 6.71
CA VAL A 317 9.31 -8.51 6.04
C VAL A 317 10.09 -7.50 6.86
N THR A 318 11.40 -7.72 7.02
CA THR A 318 12.29 -6.71 7.61
C THR A 318 13.13 -6.05 6.53
N VAL A 319 13.14 -4.72 6.50
CA VAL A 319 13.98 -3.91 5.61
C VAL A 319 14.74 -2.84 6.40
N THR A 320 15.78 -2.27 5.81
CA THR A 320 16.60 -1.22 6.43
C THR A 320 16.75 -0.02 5.49
N ARG A 321 16.53 1.18 6.03
CA ARG A 321 16.81 2.47 5.39
C ARG A 321 17.99 3.15 6.06
N THR A 322 18.83 3.79 5.26
CA THR A 322 19.89 4.67 5.74
C THR A 322 19.39 6.11 5.78
N ILE A 323 19.63 6.80 6.89
CA ILE A 323 19.34 8.23 7.07
C ILE A 323 20.68 8.96 7.27
N ASN A 324 20.97 9.91 6.40
CA ASN A 324 22.12 10.80 6.52
C ASN A 324 21.69 12.01 7.36
N VAL A 325 22.13 12.04 8.62
CA VAL A 325 21.78 13.10 9.56
C VAL A 325 22.82 14.22 9.48
N GLY A 326 22.42 15.36 8.94
CA GLY A 326 23.21 16.60 8.96
C GLY A 326 22.96 17.43 10.22
N LEU A 327 23.76 18.48 10.40
CA LEU A 327 23.43 19.58 11.33
C LEU A 327 22.41 20.56 10.73
N ASP A 328 21.96 20.27 9.51
CA ASP A 328 21.35 21.20 8.57
C ASP A 328 19.84 21.26 8.75
N ASN A 329 19.42 21.83 9.87
CA ASN A 329 18.04 22.25 10.08
C ASN A 329 17.93 23.75 9.77
N TYR A 330 17.87 24.10 8.49
CA TYR A 330 17.90 25.50 8.09
C TYR A 330 16.50 26.04 7.78
N SER A 331 16.17 27.20 8.35
CA SER A 331 15.04 28.01 7.91
C SER A 331 15.54 29.19 7.07
N ASP A 332 14.96 29.35 5.88
CA ASP A 332 15.29 30.43 4.95
C ASP A 332 14.20 31.49 5.00
N SER A 333 14.63 32.76 5.02
CA SER A 333 13.77 33.93 4.88
C SER A 333 14.34 34.82 3.80
N SER A 334 13.47 35.29 2.90
CA SER A 334 13.86 36.27 1.89
C SER A 334 14.35 37.55 2.57
N VAL A 335 15.45 38.08 2.04
CA VAL A 335 15.97 39.41 2.38
C VAL A 335 16.26 40.14 1.08
N ASN A 336 16.54 41.43 1.15
CA ASN A 336 17.11 42.17 0.04
C ASN A 336 18.17 43.06 0.65
N GLY A 337 19.44 42.84 0.33
CA GLY A 337 20.50 43.56 1.00
C GLY A 337 21.87 43.34 0.40
N VAL A 338 22.86 43.90 1.07
CA VAL A 338 24.28 43.74 0.75
C VAL A 338 25.00 43.27 1.99
N VAL A 339 25.84 42.25 1.84
CA VAL A 339 26.82 41.85 2.85
C VAL A 339 28.20 42.35 2.47
N THR A 340 28.89 42.96 3.42
CA THR A 340 30.24 43.52 3.24
C THR A 340 31.23 42.72 4.06
N THR A 341 32.30 42.27 3.40
CA THR A 341 33.40 41.57 4.05
C THR A 341 34.31 42.56 4.80
N PRO A 342 34.76 42.24 6.03
CA PRO A 342 35.57 43.16 6.83
C PRO A 342 36.95 43.39 6.22
N VAL A 343 37.48 44.62 6.35
CA VAL A 343 38.87 44.94 6.03
C VAL A 343 39.72 44.77 7.28
N GLN A 344 40.72 43.90 7.24
CA GLN A 344 41.68 43.74 8.35
C GLN A 344 43.07 44.26 8.00
N ASP A 345 43.58 43.92 6.81
CA ASP A 345 44.88 44.39 6.32
C ASP A 345 44.89 44.36 4.79
N MET A 346 44.71 45.53 4.16
CA MET A 346 44.71 45.68 2.70
C MET A 346 45.99 45.20 2.01
N GLY A 347 47.12 45.08 2.73
CA GLY A 347 48.38 44.55 2.22
C GLY A 347 48.44 43.01 2.19
N ASN A 348 47.54 42.32 2.90
CA ASN A 348 47.58 40.88 3.05
C ASN A 348 46.41 40.17 2.33
N ASN A 349 46.69 39.64 1.14
CA ASN A 349 45.69 38.95 0.32
C ASN A 349 45.38 37.50 0.79
N THR A 350 45.94 37.05 1.92
CA THR A 350 45.55 35.77 2.54
C THR A 350 44.37 35.92 3.50
N VAL A 351 43.98 37.14 3.85
CA VAL A 351 42.79 37.41 4.67
C VAL A 351 41.56 37.36 3.78
N VAL A 352 40.70 36.37 4.03
CA VAL A 352 39.50 36.12 3.22
C VAL A 352 38.32 35.75 4.10
N THR A 353 37.11 36.03 3.63
CA THR A 353 35.87 35.55 4.24
C THR A 353 35.46 34.22 3.59
N HIS A 354 35.30 33.19 4.41
CA HIS A 354 35.04 31.83 3.93
C HIS A 354 33.59 31.64 3.47
N LEU A 355 33.43 30.83 2.43
CA LEU A 355 32.14 30.42 1.90
C LEU A 355 31.76 29.02 2.36
N TYR A 356 30.47 28.78 2.41
CA TYR A 356 29.86 27.51 2.80
C TYR A 356 28.80 27.11 1.79
N ASP A 357 28.59 25.81 1.59
CA ASP A 357 27.52 25.31 0.75
C ASP A 357 26.15 25.39 1.46
N GLY A 358 25.08 25.06 0.74
CA GLY A 358 23.73 24.99 1.31
C GLY A 358 23.53 23.90 2.38
N LYS A 359 24.56 23.13 2.70
CA LYS A 359 24.62 22.12 3.78
C LYS A 359 25.60 22.56 4.89
N GLY A 360 25.97 23.84 4.94
CA GLY A 360 26.88 24.38 5.95
C GLY A 360 28.32 23.89 5.85
N ASN A 361 28.71 23.13 4.82
CA ASN A 361 30.08 22.66 4.66
C ASN A 361 30.95 23.78 4.10
N LYS A 362 32.13 23.98 4.68
CA LYS A 362 33.09 24.97 4.19
C LYS A 362 33.56 24.63 2.77
N ILE A 363 33.40 25.57 1.84
CA ILE A 363 33.93 25.46 0.49
C ILE A 363 35.44 25.72 0.54
N THR A 364 36.22 24.79 -0.01
CA THR A 364 37.68 24.92 -0.11
C THR A 364 38.06 25.40 -1.51
N GLY A 365 39.06 26.27 -1.61
CA GLY A 365 39.53 26.82 -2.89
C GLY A 365 38.75 28.02 -3.43
N ARG A 366 37.75 28.52 -2.71
CA ARG A 366 37.02 29.76 -3.01
C ARG A 366 36.72 30.51 -1.72
N ALA A 367 36.84 31.84 -1.76
CA ALA A 367 36.52 32.73 -0.65
C ALA A 367 36.26 34.15 -1.20
N LEU A 368 35.72 35.02 -0.35
CA LEU A 368 35.50 36.43 -0.67
C LEU A 368 36.72 37.25 -0.22
N ALA A 369 37.18 38.16 -1.07
CA ALA A 369 38.23 39.11 -0.71
C ALA A 369 37.69 40.14 0.29
N GLN A 370 38.55 40.63 1.18
CA GLN A 370 38.20 41.68 2.15
C GLN A 370 37.69 42.97 1.50
N GLY A 371 36.79 43.68 2.19
CA GLY A 371 36.26 44.98 1.75
C GLY A 371 35.38 44.92 0.51
N THR A 372 34.91 43.72 0.11
CA THR A 372 34.02 43.54 -1.03
C THR A 372 32.56 43.41 -0.59
N ASP A 373 31.69 43.98 -1.41
CA ASP A 373 30.23 43.99 -1.24
C ASP A 373 29.57 42.92 -2.10
N TRP A 374 28.63 42.19 -1.52
CA TRP A 374 27.91 41.11 -2.17
C TRP A 374 26.42 41.24 -1.94
N PHE A 375 25.66 41.21 -3.03
CA PHE A 375 24.21 41.15 -2.95
C PHE A 375 23.76 39.87 -2.23
N THR A 376 22.76 40.00 -1.35
CA THR A 376 22.10 38.87 -0.70
C THR A 376 20.59 39.00 -0.82
N ASP A 377 19.94 37.90 -1.16
CA ASP A 377 18.49 37.79 -1.28
C ASP A 377 17.89 36.77 -0.31
N THR A 378 18.72 36.01 0.40
CA THR A 378 18.26 35.00 1.35
C THR A 378 19.10 35.02 2.61
N LYS A 379 18.43 35.14 3.75
CA LYS A 379 18.98 34.87 5.07
C LYS A 379 18.56 33.48 5.48
N ARG A 380 19.49 32.73 6.06
CA ARG A 380 19.30 31.39 6.55
C ARG A 380 19.65 31.31 8.03
N VAL A 381 18.86 30.59 8.82
CA VAL A 381 19.11 30.34 10.24
C VAL A 381 19.22 28.84 10.47
N ASN A 382 20.31 28.38 11.07
CA ASN A 382 20.41 27.03 11.59
C ASN A 382 19.54 26.93 12.85
N ASN A 383 18.40 26.25 12.77
CA ASN A 383 17.44 26.11 13.86
C ASN A 383 18.00 25.30 15.05
N ASN A 384 19.10 24.57 14.88
CA ASN A 384 19.74 23.80 15.96
C ASN A 384 20.76 24.63 16.74
N GLY A 385 21.48 25.54 16.07
CA GLY A 385 22.59 26.31 16.66
C GLY A 385 22.38 27.83 16.69
N GLY A 386 21.34 28.34 16.06
CA GLY A 386 21.08 29.77 15.88
C GLY A 386 22.04 30.48 14.90
N GLU A 387 22.97 29.76 14.27
CA GLU A 387 23.92 30.34 13.32
C GLU A 387 23.19 30.94 12.11
N VAL A 388 23.49 32.19 11.79
CA VAL A 388 22.87 32.93 10.70
C VAL A 388 23.84 33.02 9.53
N MET A 389 23.34 32.83 8.31
CA MET A 389 24.10 32.94 7.07
C MET A 389 23.35 33.76 6.02
N TYR A 390 24.09 34.39 5.11
CA TYR A 390 23.56 35.13 3.97
C TYR A 390 24.01 34.50 2.65
N ARG A 391 23.09 34.40 1.69
CA ARG A 391 23.39 33.83 0.37
C ARG A 391 24.08 34.87 -0.50
N VAL A 392 25.22 34.50 -1.09
CA VAL A 392 25.98 35.36 -2.02
C VAL A 392 26.10 34.76 -3.43
N SER A 393 25.66 33.51 -3.61
CA SER A 393 25.55 32.83 -4.91
C SER A 393 24.54 31.66 -4.86
N THR A 394 24.32 30.95 -5.97
CA THR A 394 23.29 29.90 -6.15
C THR A 394 23.32 28.81 -5.06
N ASN A 395 24.48 28.50 -4.48
CA ASN A 395 24.61 27.59 -3.34
C ASN A 395 25.80 27.98 -2.45
N GLU A 396 26.09 29.27 -2.33
CA GLU A 396 27.23 29.76 -1.54
C GLU A 396 26.76 30.79 -0.52
N TRP A 397 27.17 30.56 0.72
CA TRP A 397 26.70 31.26 1.89
C TRP A 397 27.89 31.78 2.69
N VAL A 398 27.70 32.94 3.32
CA VAL A 398 28.65 33.51 4.27
C VAL A 398 28.01 33.61 5.65
N LYS A 399 28.79 33.36 6.71
CA LYS A 399 28.30 33.49 8.07
C LYS A 399 28.05 34.96 8.41
N ALA A 400 26.93 35.27 9.02
CA ALA A 400 26.58 36.62 9.45
C ALA A 400 27.54 37.19 10.51
N SER A 401 28.27 36.34 11.25
CA SER A 401 29.32 36.76 12.17
C SER A 401 30.57 37.29 11.48
N ASP A 402 30.76 36.96 10.19
CA ASP A 402 32.00 37.20 9.44
C ASP A 402 31.84 38.37 8.44
N VAL A 403 30.67 39.03 8.42
CA VAL A 403 30.31 40.14 7.51
C VAL A 403 29.40 41.14 8.22
N SER A 404 29.32 42.37 7.71
CA SER A 404 28.22 43.29 8.04
C SER A 404 27.08 43.16 7.03
N TYR A 405 25.83 43.33 7.45
CA TYR A 405 24.65 43.30 6.59
C TYR A 405 23.97 44.67 6.55
N ALA A 406 23.65 45.15 5.35
CA ALA A 406 22.84 46.33 5.11
C ALA A 406 21.53 45.91 4.43
N ASP A 407 20.41 46.23 5.07
CA ASP A 407 19.06 45.93 4.57
C ASP A 407 18.64 46.95 3.50
N LYS A 408 18.16 46.44 2.36
CA LYS A 408 17.53 47.20 1.27
C LYS A 408 16.02 46.99 1.20
N THR A 409 15.40 46.26 2.14
CA THR A 409 13.94 46.08 2.19
C THR A 409 13.18 47.29 2.74
N THR A 410 13.87 48.19 3.43
CA THR A 410 13.35 49.52 3.81
C THR A 410 13.55 50.57 2.71
N ASP A 411 14.08 50.16 1.57
CA ASP A 411 14.13 50.98 0.37
C ASP A 411 12.77 50.89 -0.35
N THR A 412 11.90 51.85 -0.09
CA THR A 412 10.62 52.01 -0.80
C THR A 412 10.77 52.51 -2.24
N ASP A 413 11.98 52.46 -2.81
CA ASP A 413 12.19 52.90 -4.18
C ASP A 413 11.90 51.78 -5.19
N ASN A 414 10.64 51.78 -5.59
CA ASN A 414 10.14 51.01 -6.72
C ASN A 414 10.67 51.65 -8.02
N GLY A 415 11.88 51.25 -8.44
CA GLY A 415 12.37 51.43 -9.80
C GLY A 415 12.71 52.86 -10.20
N GLY A 416 13.83 53.37 -9.68
CA GLY A 416 14.42 54.62 -10.12
C GLY A 416 15.74 54.87 -9.40
N ASP A 417 16.78 54.13 -9.79
CA ASP A 417 18.16 54.44 -9.39
C ASP A 417 18.56 55.80 -9.98
N THR A 418 18.26 56.85 -9.22
CA THR A 418 19.05 58.06 -9.17
C THR A 418 19.39 58.27 -7.71
N ASP A 419 20.64 57.97 -7.39
CA ASP A 419 21.42 58.35 -6.21
C ASP A 419 21.14 59.83 -5.81
N THR A 420 19.98 60.06 -5.20
CA THR A 420 19.60 61.32 -4.59
C THR A 420 19.62 61.02 -3.11
N PRO A 421 20.66 61.46 -2.39
CA PRO A 421 20.72 61.25 -0.96
C PRO A 421 19.43 61.79 -0.34
N SER A 422 18.78 61.01 0.53
CA SER A 422 17.73 61.55 1.38
C SER A 422 18.27 62.81 2.04
N GLY A 423 17.65 63.95 1.76
CA GLY A 423 18.17 65.25 2.17
C GLY A 423 18.40 65.38 3.67
N LEU A 424 19.19 66.39 4.04
CA LEU A 424 19.43 66.75 5.43
C LEU A 424 18.13 67.28 6.06
N THR A 425 17.73 66.66 7.17
CA THR A 425 16.55 66.98 7.97
C THR A 425 16.97 67.46 9.36
N ASP A 426 16.02 67.65 10.30
CA ASP A 426 16.29 68.09 11.68
C ASP A 426 17.12 69.39 11.79
N VAL A 427 16.82 70.37 10.93
CA VAL A 427 17.51 71.67 10.94
C VAL A 427 17.22 72.42 12.24
N THR A 428 18.25 72.64 13.05
CA THR A 428 18.17 73.34 14.33
C THR A 428 19.19 74.47 14.40
N ALA A 429 18.82 75.57 15.03
CA ALA A 429 19.71 76.72 15.19
C ALA A 429 20.79 76.46 16.26
N LEU A 430 21.99 76.94 16.00
CA LEU A 430 23.12 76.95 16.94
C LEU A 430 23.20 78.31 17.66
N PRO A 431 23.89 78.38 18.82
CA PRO A 431 24.16 79.65 19.50
C PRO A 431 24.85 80.67 18.59
N ALA A 432 24.54 81.95 18.79
CA ALA A 432 25.16 83.02 18.01
C ALA A 432 26.69 83.04 18.21
N GLY A 433 27.44 83.05 17.10
CA GLY A 433 28.90 83.06 17.10
C GLY A 433 29.55 81.67 17.04
N SER A 434 28.79 80.59 16.91
CA SER A 434 29.33 79.25 16.69
C SER A 434 30.21 79.17 15.44
N THR A 435 31.27 78.35 15.52
CA THR A 435 32.19 78.10 14.41
C THR A 435 32.49 76.63 14.25
N VAL A 436 32.74 76.18 13.02
CA VAL A 436 33.26 74.84 12.73
C VAL A 436 34.70 74.94 12.26
N SER A 437 35.62 74.24 12.94
CA SER A 437 37.03 74.13 12.58
C SER A 437 37.32 72.85 11.81
N LEU A 438 38.10 72.99 10.74
CA LEU A 438 38.50 71.92 9.83
C LEU A 438 39.98 71.64 10.01
N ALA A 439 40.34 70.42 10.37
CA ALA A 439 41.71 70.00 10.61
C ALA A 439 42.53 69.97 9.31
N GLY A 440 43.85 70.13 9.45
CA GLY A 440 44.78 70.08 8.34
C GLY A 440 44.97 68.68 7.71
N PRO A 441 45.83 68.60 6.68
CA PRO A 441 46.74 69.65 6.24
C PRO A 441 46.10 70.70 5.33
N ALA A 442 46.70 71.90 5.28
CA ALA A 442 46.38 72.92 4.28
C ALA A 442 46.36 72.34 2.86
N GLY A 443 45.22 72.50 2.16
CA GLY A 443 44.98 71.94 0.83
C GLY A 443 44.18 70.63 0.80
N PHE A 444 43.97 69.96 1.94
CA PHE A 444 42.94 68.92 2.07
C PHE A 444 41.56 69.56 1.89
N VAL A 445 40.65 68.93 1.14
CA VAL A 445 39.34 69.51 0.81
C VAL A 445 38.24 68.70 1.46
N TYR A 446 37.50 69.33 2.38
CA TYR A 446 36.28 68.77 2.95
C TYR A 446 35.11 68.98 1.99
N ALA A 447 34.38 67.90 1.71
CA ALA A 447 33.18 67.92 0.89
C ALA A 447 32.06 68.72 1.56
N LEU A 448 31.29 69.43 0.75
CA LEU A 448 30.08 70.13 1.16
C LEU A 448 28.86 69.47 0.55
N TYR A 449 27.74 69.56 1.25
CA TYR A 449 26.46 68.97 0.88
C TYR A 449 25.37 70.05 0.90
N ASN A 450 24.36 69.95 0.06
CA ASN A 450 23.17 70.80 0.16
C ASN A 450 22.13 70.17 1.11
N LEU A 451 21.03 70.89 1.37
CA LEU A 451 19.93 70.38 2.19
C LEU A 451 19.26 69.15 1.57
N GLU A 452 19.38 68.97 0.26
CA GLU A 452 18.94 67.77 -0.47
C GLU A 452 19.97 66.63 -0.39
N GLY A 453 21.05 66.77 0.40
CA GLY A 453 22.08 65.75 0.63
C GLY A 453 23.06 65.54 -0.54
N ALA A 454 22.90 66.27 -1.65
CA ALA A 454 23.80 66.20 -2.79
C ALA A 454 25.10 67.00 -2.54
N THR A 455 26.23 66.47 -3.03
CA THR A 455 27.54 67.12 -2.89
C THR A 455 27.63 68.40 -3.74
N ALA A 456 28.15 69.48 -3.17
CA ALA A 456 28.42 70.71 -3.90
C ALA A 456 29.70 70.60 -4.76
N ASN A 457 29.79 71.39 -5.84
CA ASN A 457 30.95 71.43 -6.74
C ASN A 457 32.20 72.14 -6.14
N ARG A 458 32.15 72.51 -4.85
CA ARG A 458 33.20 73.21 -4.13
C ARG A 458 33.32 72.62 -2.72
N GLY A 459 34.52 72.70 -2.15
CA GLY A 459 34.80 72.24 -0.81
C GLY A 459 35.56 73.27 0.01
N LEU A 460 35.77 72.97 1.29
CA LEU A 460 36.48 73.84 2.22
C LEU A 460 37.87 73.27 2.52
N ALA A 461 38.88 74.13 2.56
CA ALA A 461 40.24 73.72 2.86
C ALA A 461 40.39 73.32 4.34
N GLY A 462 41.20 72.30 4.61
CA GLY A 462 41.72 72.04 5.95
C GLY A 462 42.56 73.21 6.49
N ASP A 463 42.78 73.24 7.79
CA ASP A 463 43.35 74.37 8.53
C ASP A 463 42.54 75.67 8.38
N SER A 464 41.21 75.56 8.35
CA SER A 464 40.29 76.71 8.26
C SER A 464 39.16 76.63 9.28
N ALA A 465 38.52 77.77 9.54
CA ALA A 465 37.36 77.85 10.43
C ALA A 465 36.25 78.68 9.78
N TRP A 466 35.00 78.23 9.94
CA TRP A 466 33.84 78.80 9.28
C TRP A 466 32.75 79.09 10.30
N SER A 467 32.04 80.20 10.11
CA SER A 467 30.86 80.49 10.92
C SER A 467 29.77 79.46 10.61
N THR A 468 29.09 78.99 11.65
CA THR A 468 27.93 78.11 11.52
C THR A 468 26.83 78.57 12.45
N ASP A 469 25.61 78.54 11.97
CA ASP A 469 24.42 78.97 12.69
C ASP A 469 23.35 77.88 12.77
N GLN A 470 23.55 76.76 12.09
CA GLN A 470 22.59 75.65 12.06
C GLN A 470 23.29 74.29 12.02
N THR A 471 22.59 73.29 12.55
CA THR A 471 22.93 71.88 12.41
C THR A 471 21.76 71.10 11.80
N ALA A 472 22.05 70.03 11.07
CA ALA A 472 21.07 69.15 10.43
C ALA A 472 21.53 67.68 10.54
N LYS A 473 20.67 66.73 10.17
CA LYS A 473 20.99 65.29 10.15
C LYS A 473 20.58 64.62 8.86
N ASP A 474 21.35 63.64 8.41
CA ASP A 474 20.90 62.74 7.34
C ASP A 474 20.03 61.59 7.88
N ALA A 475 19.51 60.75 6.98
CA ALA A 475 18.69 59.59 7.32
C ALA A 475 19.42 58.55 8.22
N ASN A 476 20.75 58.58 8.24
CA ASN A 476 21.59 57.70 9.07
C ASN A 476 21.92 58.33 10.43
N GLY A 477 21.43 59.56 10.70
CA GLY A 477 21.66 60.28 11.93
C GLY A 477 23.02 61.00 12.00
N ASN A 478 23.78 61.07 10.91
CA ASN A 478 25.02 61.84 10.87
C ASN A 478 24.70 63.32 10.93
N VAL A 479 25.49 64.08 11.69
CA VAL A 479 25.26 65.50 11.93
C VAL A 479 26.01 66.35 10.91
N TYR A 480 25.42 67.46 10.46
CA TYR A 480 26.02 68.39 9.52
C TYR A 480 25.93 69.83 10.04
N TYR A 481 26.93 70.66 9.76
CA TYR A 481 26.95 72.08 10.15
C TYR A 481 26.83 72.99 8.93
N ARG A 482 25.95 73.98 8.99
CA ARG A 482 25.77 74.92 7.88
C ARG A 482 26.91 75.92 7.82
N VAL A 483 27.52 76.08 6.65
CA VAL A 483 28.65 77.01 6.43
C VAL A 483 28.35 78.07 5.38
N SER A 484 27.17 78.02 4.76
CA SER A 484 26.69 78.92 3.70
C SER A 484 25.16 78.84 3.58
N THR A 485 24.55 79.50 2.60
CA THR A 485 23.08 79.54 2.42
C THR A 485 22.45 78.15 2.28
N ASN A 486 23.10 77.24 1.53
CA ASN A 486 22.65 75.86 1.35
C ASN A 486 23.85 74.90 1.23
N GLU A 487 24.89 75.13 2.03
CA GLU A 487 26.08 74.25 2.04
C GLU A 487 26.38 73.84 3.48
N TRP A 488 26.60 72.55 3.64
CA TRP A 488 26.67 71.85 4.91
C TRP A 488 27.90 70.95 4.93
N ILE A 489 28.57 70.89 6.08
CA ILE A 489 29.74 70.02 6.27
C ILE A 489 29.41 68.92 7.26
N MET A 490 29.69 67.67 6.88
CA MET A 490 29.42 66.51 7.72
C MET A 490 30.37 66.50 8.93
N GLN A 491 29.82 66.27 10.12
CA GLN A 491 30.59 66.00 11.32
C GLN A 491 31.35 64.68 11.14
N GLY A 492 32.63 64.68 11.47
CA GLY A 492 33.48 63.52 11.33
C GLY A 492 34.91 63.82 11.79
N THR A 493 35.83 62.92 11.45
CA THR A 493 37.25 63.11 11.78
C THR A 493 37.78 64.41 11.19
N GLY A 494 38.26 65.30 12.06
CA GLY A 494 38.80 66.60 11.67
C GLY A 494 37.76 67.70 11.45
N VAL A 495 36.48 67.49 11.78
CA VAL A 495 35.45 68.54 11.78
C VAL A 495 34.95 68.76 13.21
N THR A 496 35.25 69.91 13.80
CA THR A 496 34.96 70.22 15.21
C THR A 496 34.11 71.48 15.34
N LEU A 497 32.94 71.39 15.99
CA LEU A 497 32.14 72.55 16.39
C LEU A 497 32.73 73.21 17.64
N ASN A 498 32.85 74.53 17.64
CA ASN A 498 33.32 75.35 18.77
C ASN A 498 32.31 76.44 19.15
#